data_AF-A0A497GML6-F1
#
_entry.id   AF-A0A497GML6-F1
#
_cell.length_a   1.000
_cell.length_b   1.000
_cell.length_c   1.000
_cell.angle_alpha   90.00
_cell.angle_beta   90.00
_cell.angle_gamma   90.00
#
_symmetry.space_group_name_H-M   'P 1'
#
loop_
_entity.id
_entity.type
_entity.pdbx_description
1 polymer ?
#
loop_
_entity_poly.entity_id
_entity_poly.type
_entity_poly.pdbx_seq_one_letter_code
_entity_poly.pdbx_strand_id
1 'polypeptide(L)'
;MEEIKKRPITVMKLPVNILKTIFMPWEDVLIGPKELGGDGLWIKGYGIRWIGTRLRLISELYKIDNRICYWEIPYYVIENAYLKDRIFYYKIVLTYGRHMLEFRVSRFVKKVKILELIKSVIAIPVDSLKATTFWKELSKEGLRAVCISL
;
A
#
# COMPACT_ATOMS: atom_id res chain seq x y z
N MET A 1 10.91 15.95 -39.42
CA MET A 1 10.79 15.57 -38.00
C MET A 1 9.36 15.19 -37.76
N GLU A 2 9.05 13.89 -37.70
CA GLU A 2 7.71 13.44 -37.31
C GLU A 2 7.48 13.79 -35.83
N GLU A 3 6.46 14.61 -35.57
CA GLU A 3 5.97 14.82 -34.22
C GLU A 3 5.42 13.50 -33.69
N ILE A 4 6.10 12.91 -32.71
CA ILE A 4 5.55 11.83 -31.90
C ILE A 4 4.38 12.44 -31.13
N LYS A 5 3.16 12.36 -31.69
CA LYS A 5 1.92 12.68 -31.00
C LYS A 5 1.85 11.78 -29.77
N LYS A 6 2.18 12.34 -28.59
CA LYS A 6 2.00 11.66 -27.30
C LYS A 6 0.53 11.31 -27.18
N ARG A 7 0.19 10.03 -27.35
CA ARG A 7 -1.17 9.55 -27.13
C ARG A 7 -1.59 9.96 -25.70
N PRO A 8 -2.81 10.50 -25.52
CA PRO A 8 -3.28 10.84 -24.19
C PRO A 8 -3.33 9.57 -23.34
N ILE A 9 -2.59 9.56 -22.24
CA ILE A 9 -2.60 8.46 -21.28
C ILE A 9 -3.96 8.48 -20.60
N THR A 10 -4.75 7.43 -20.78
CA THR A 10 -6.05 7.32 -20.12
C THR A 10 -5.84 6.68 -18.75
N VAL A 11 -6.11 7.44 -17.68
CA VAL A 11 -6.09 6.94 -16.30
C VAL A 11 -7.52 6.73 -15.83
N MET A 12 -7.88 5.47 -15.60
CA MET A 12 -9.20 5.12 -15.06
C MET A 12 -9.07 4.49 -13.69
N LYS A 13 -9.87 4.96 -12.74
CA LYS A 13 -9.99 4.28 -11.45
C LYS A 13 -10.73 2.97 -11.64
N LEU A 14 -10.20 1.89 -11.07
CA LEU A 14 -10.85 0.58 -11.16
C LEU A 14 -11.79 0.33 -9.97
N PRO A 15 -12.83 -0.49 -10.16
CA PRO A 15 -13.65 -0.98 -9.06
C PRO A 15 -12.80 -1.72 -8.01
N VAL A 16 -13.18 -1.58 -6.74
CA VAL A 16 -12.42 -2.14 -5.61
C VAL A 16 -12.28 -3.66 -5.69
N ASN A 17 -13.29 -4.37 -6.18
CA ASN A 17 -13.27 -5.83 -6.31
C ASN A 17 -12.15 -6.35 -7.22
N ILE A 18 -11.62 -5.52 -8.13
CA ILE A 18 -10.48 -5.89 -8.99
C ILE A 18 -9.22 -6.12 -8.15
N LEU A 19 -9.09 -5.54 -6.94
CA LEU A 19 -7.98 -5.84 -6.04
C LEU A 19 -7.87 -7.35 -5.72
N LYS A 20 -8.97 -8.11 -5.77
CA LYS A 20 -8.93 -9.56 -5.53
C LYS A 20 -8.12 -10.31 -6.60
N THR A 21 -7.94 -9.76 -7.80
CA THR A 21 -7.18 -10.45 -8.86
C THR A 21 -5.68 -10.45 -8.63
N ILE A 22 -5.18 -9.57 -7.75
CA ILE A 22 -3.75 -9.46 -7.42
C ILE A 22 -3.39 -10.04 -6.06
N PHE A 23 -4.38 -10.52 -5.30
CA PHE A 23 -4.17 -11.13 -4.00
C PHE A 23 -3.77 -12.59 -4.12
N MET A 24 -2.98 -13.06 -3.17
CA MET A 24 -2.86 -14.51 -2.99
C MET A 24 -4.19 -15.08 -2.51
N PRO A 25 -4.54 -16.34 -2.84
CA PRO A 25 -5.80 -16.95 -2.41
C PRO A 25 -6.04 -16.93 -0.89
N TRP A 26 -4.95 -16.88 -0.10
CA TRP A 26 -4.94 -16.83 1.36
C TRP A 26 -4.60 -15.44 1.93
N GLU A 27 -4.54 -14.39 1.10
CA GLU A 27 -4.20 -13.05 1.54
C GLU A 27 -5.42 -12.34 2.16
N ASP A 28 -5.43 -12.25 3.49
CA ASP A 28 -6.49 -11.56 4.24
C ASP A 28 -6.29 -10.04 4.29
N VAL A 29 -7.39 -9.29 4.12
CA VAL A 29 -7.43 -7.84 4.34
C VAL A 29 -7.76 -7.54 5.81
N LEU A 30 -6.85 -6.85 6.50
CA LEU A 30 -7.02 -6.44 7.90
C LEU A 30 -7.71 -5.08 8.02
N ILE A 31 -7.36 -4.14 7.14
CA ILE A 31 -7.96 -2.80 7.06
C ILE A 31 -8.20 -2.49 5.59
N GLY A 32 -9.43 -2.14 5.24
CA GLY A 32 -9.80 -1.89 3.85
C GLY A 32 -11.32 -1.93 3.63
N PRO A 33 -11.76 -1.76 2.39
CA PRO A 33 -13.18 -1.85 2.00
C PRO A 33 -13.85 -3.16 2.39
N LYS A 34 -15.16 -3.11 2.66
CA LYS A 34 -15.95 -4.30 3.04
C LYS A 34 -16.01 -5.34 1.93
N GLU A 35 -15.95 -4.89 0.68
CA GLU A 35 -15.94 -5.71 -0.53
C GLU A 35 -14.75 -6.68 -0.57
N LEU A 36 -13.69 -6.36 0.16
CA LEU A 36 -12.47 -7.16 0.29
C LEU A 36 -12.39 -7.91 1.63
N GLY A 37 -13.45 -7.90 2.44
CA GLY A 37 -13.45 -8.51 3.78
C GLY A 37 -12.90 -7.62 4.89
N GLY A 38 -12.64 -6.34 4.60
CA GLY A 38 -12.15 -5.36 5.58
C GLY A 38 -13.24 -4.70 6.42
N ASP A 39 -12.85 -3.64 7.13
CA ASP A 39 -13.68 -2.86 8.06
C ASP A 39 -14.50 -1.74 7.40
N GLY A 40 -14.31 -1.53 6.09
CA GLY A 40 -14.96 -0.50 5.28
C GLY A 40 -14.19 0.81 5.19
N LEU A 41 -12.96 0.88 5.70
CA LEU A 41 -12.19 2.11 5.77
C LEU A 41 -10.83 1.98 5.10
N TRP A 42 -10.36 3.08 4.52
CA TRP A 42 -9.07 3.14 3.84
C TRP A 42 -7.99 3.71 4.74
N ILE A 43 -6.79 3.19 4.61
CA ILE A 43 -5.56 3.81 5.09
C ILE A 43 -5.20 4.93 4.10
N LYS A 44 -4.82 6.13 4.59
CA LYS A 44 -4.50 7.30 3.76
C LYS A 44 -3.01 7.64 3.89
N GLY A 45 -2.32 7.79 2.77
CA GLY A 45 -0.91 8.21 2.74
C GLY A 45 -0.48 8.60 1.33
N TYR A 46 0.38 9.62 1.21
CA TYR A 46 0.97 10.05 -0.07
C TYR A 46 -0.05 10.37 -1.18
N GLY A 47 -1.19 10.97 -0.81
CA GLY A 47 -2.26 11.29 -1.76
C GLY A 47 -3.06 10.09 -2.26
N ILE A 48 -2.76 8.89 -1.75
CA ILE A 48 -3.31 7.61 -2.21
C ILE A 48 -4.07 6.93 -1.07
N ARG A 49 -5.05 6.11 -1.44
CA ARG A 49 -5.75 5.21 -0.53
C ARG A 49 -5.15 3.81 -0.58
N TRP A 50 -4.99 3.22 0.59
CA TRP A 50 -4.30 1.97 0.82
C TRP A 50 -5.18 1.01 1.61
N ILE A 51 -4.99 -0.27 1.35
CA ILE A 51 -5.43 -1.37 2.19
C ILE A 51 -4.22 -1.97 2.90
N GLY A 52 -4.46 -2.52 4.09
CA GLY A 52 -3.48 -3.32 4.81
C GLY A 52 -3.89 -4.78 4.80
N THR A 53 -3.08 -5.62 4.18
CA THR A 53 -3.20 -7.08 4.24
C THR A 53 -2.28 -7.63 5.33
N ARG A 54 -2.27 -8.95 5.52
CA ARG A 54 -1.26 -9.59 6.38
C ARG A 54 0.16 -9.54 5.82
N LEU A 55 0.34 -9.21 4.54
CA LEU A 55 1.62 -9.36 3.82
C LEU A 55 2.20 -8.03 3.35
N ARG A 56 1.35 -7.03 3.09
CA ARG A 56 1.73 -5.80 2.39
C ARG A 56 0.67 -4.70 2.52
N LEU A 57 1.10 -3.46 2.31
CA LEU A 57 0.18 -2.38 1.94
C LEU A 57 0.02 -2.36 0.43
N ILE A 58 -1.22 -2.22 -0.03
CA ILE A 58 -1.56 -2.15 -1.46
C ILE A 58 -2.39 -0.91 -1.68
N SER A 59 -2.07 -0.12 -2.70
CA SER A 59 -2.89 1.03 -3.05
C SER A 59 -4.16 0.64 -3.78
N GLU A 60 -5.07 1.59 -3.95
CA GLU A 60 -6.08 1.49 -5.01
C GLU A 60 -5.46 1.22 -6.38
N LEU A 61 -6.17 0.42 -7.17
CA LEU A 61 -5.81 0.13 -8.55
C LEU A 61 -6.27 1.24 -9.49
N TYR A 62 -5.50 1.47 -10.53
CA TYR A 62 -5.88 2.30 -11.65
C TYR A 62 -5.44 1.63 -12.95
N LYS A 63 -6.18 1.88 -14.03
CA LYS A 63 -5.86 1.40 -15.37
C LYS A 63 -5.10 2.49 -16.11
N ILE A 64 -3.94 2.14 -16.64
CA ILE A 64 -3.20 2.94 -17.62
C ILE A 64 -3.19 2.15 -18.93
N ASP A 65 -3.82 2.69 -19.96
CA ASP A 65 -4.02 2.02 -21.24
C ASP A 65 -4.67 0.65 -21.05
N ASN A 66 -3.95 -0.46 -21.27
CA ASN A 66 -4.45 -1.82 -21.03
C ASN A 66 -3.75 -2.55 -19.86
N ARG A 67 -3.14 -1.80 -18.94
CA ARG A 67 -2.46 -2.35 -17.76
C ARG A 67 -3.13 -1.91 -16.49
N ILE A 68 -3.23 -2.82 -15.52
CA ILE A 68 -3.62 -2.50 -14.14
C ILE A 68 -2.36 -2.10 -13.41
N CYS A 69 -2.36 -0.92 -12.81
CA CYS A 69 -1.26 -0.39 -12.04
C CYS A 69 -1.67 -0.13 -10.59
N TYR A 70 -0.72 -0.36 -9.67
CA TYR A 70 -0.89 -0.13 -8.23
C TYR A 70 0.46 0.03 -7.55
N TRP A 71 0.46 0.64 -6.37
CA TRP A 71 1.62 0.70 -5.50
C TRP A 71 1.54 -0.37 -4.43
N GLU A 72 2.71 -0.90 -4.10
CA GLU A 72 2.87 -1.98 -3.13
C GLU A 72 3.99 -1.64 -2.16
N ILE A 73 3.77 -1.92 -0.88
CA ILE A 73 4.78 -1.85 0.16
C ILE A 73 4.80 -3.19 0.87
N PRO A 74 5.69 -4.11 0.44
CA PRO A 74 5.78 -5.42 1.04
C PRO A 74 6.38 -5.34 2.46
N TYR A 75 5.94 -6.19 3.38
CA TYR A 75 6.40 -6.10 4.77
C TYR A 75 7.82 -6.58 4.99
N TYR A 76 8.36 -7.44 4.11
CA TYR A 76 9.77 -7.84 4.16
C TYR A 76 10.77 -6.69 3.92
N VAL A 77 10.30 -5.50 3.51
CA VAL A 77 11.16 -4.29 3.41
C VAL A 77 11.05 -3.38 4.63
N ILE A 78 10.26 -3.74 5.64
CA ILE A 78 9.99 -2.89 6.80
C ILE A 78 10.67 -3.49 8.03
N GLU A 79 11.57 -2.74 8.65
CA GLU A 79 12.30 -3.16 9.85
C GLU A 79 11.45 -3.05 11.11
N ASN A 80 10.75 -1.92 11.26
CA ASN A 80 9.89 -1.68 12.41
C ASN A 80 8.59 -1.01 12.00
N ALA A 81 7.53 -1.29 12.75
CA ALA A 81 6.23 -0.66 12.61
C ALA A 81 5.66 -0.28 13.98
N TYR A 82 5.05 0.89 14.09
CA TYR A 82 4.45 1.33 15.35
C TYR A 82 3.25 2.25 15.16
N LEU A 83 2.42 2.32 16.20
CA LEU A 83 1.21 3.12 16.25
C LEU A 83 1.45 4.40 17.05
N LYS A 84 1.09 5.55 16.48
CA LYS A 84 0.96 6.83 17.18
C LYS A 84 -0.52 7.20 17.29
N ASP A 85 -0.99 7.42 18.51
CA ASP A 85 -2.35 7.85 18.81
C ASP A 85 -2.45 9.38 18.65
N ARG A 86 -3.28 9.88 17.73
CA ARG A 86 -3.52 11.32 17.52
C ARG A 86 -5.00 11.62 17.67
N ILE A 87 -5.36 12.78 18.21
CA ILE A 87 -6.74 13.15 18.56
C ILE A 87 -7.75 12.73 17.46
N PHE A 88 -7.50 13.10 16.20
CA PHE A 88 -8.44 12.86 15.10
C PHE A 88 -8.20 11.58 14.28
N TYR A 89 -7.07 10.89 14.44
CA TYR A 89 -6.71 9.73 13.63
C TYR A 89 -5.63 8.87 14.30
N TYR A 90 -5.53 7.61 13.92
CA TYR A 90 -4.37 6.79 14.23
C TYR A 90 -3.30 6.99 13.17
N LYS A 91 -2.03 7.08 13.56
CA LYS A 91 -0.91 7.13 12.63
C LYS A 91 -0.11 5.83 12.70
N ILE A 92 -0.06 5.10 11.60
CA ILE A 92 0.87 3.97 11.42
C ILE A 92 2.17 4.53 10.90
N VAL A 93 3.29 4.14 11.51
CA VAL A 93 4.63 4.48 11.03
C VAL A 93 5.38 3.20 10.72
N LEU A 94 5.96 3.14 9.52
CA LEU A 94 6.81 2.04 9.05
C LEU A 94 8.22 2.59 8.84
N THR A 95 9.25 1.82 9.19
CA THR A 95 10.63 2.30 9.15
C THR A 95 11.61 1.24 8.69
N TYR A 96 12.73 1.71 8.13
CA TYR A 96 13.93 0.92 7.84
C TYR A 96 15.15 1.83 7.99
N GLY A 97 16.02 1.53 8.96
CA GLY A 97 17.10 2.41 9.36
C GLY A 97 16.57 3.81 9.74
N ARG A 98 17.02 4.85 9.02
CA ARG A 98 16.58 6.24 9.23
C ARG A 98 15.37 6.66 8.40
N HIS A 99 14.91 5.79 7.49
CA HIS A 99 13.80 6.10 6.61
C HIS A 99 12.47 5.79 7.29
N MET A 100 11.44 6.59 6.98
CA MET A 100 10.11 6.42 7.55
C MET A 100 9.01 6.66 6.53
N LEU A 101 7.92 5.89 6.67
CA LEU A 101 6.66 6.12 5.99
C LEU A 101 5.56 6.32 7.03
N GLU A 102 4.71 7.33 6.83
CA GLU A 102 3.58 7.59 7.72
C GLU A 102 2.24 7.47 7.00
N PHE A 103 1.31 6.75 7.62
CA PHE A 103 -0.04 6.55 7.13
C PHE A 103 -1.06 6.95 8.18
N ARG A 104 -2.17 7.55 7.74
CA ARG A 104 -3.30 7.95 8.59
C ARG A 104 -4.42 6.94 8.46
N VAL A 105 -4.96 6.54 9.60
CA VAL A 105 -6.09 5.61 9.72
C VAL A 105 -7.18 6.29 10.53
N SER A 106 -8.42 6.18 10.05
CA SER A 106 -9.58 6.77 10.73
C SER A 106 -9.72 6.24 12.16
N ARG A 107 -10.19 7.08 13.09
CA ARG A 107 -10.57 6.68 14.46
C ARG A 107 -11.68 5.63 14.49
N PHE A 108 -12.48 5.54 13.42
CA PHE A 108 -13.54 4.55 13.27
C PHE A 108 -13.00 3.13 13.01
N VAL A 109 -11.73 2.99 12.59
CA VAL A 109 -11.06 1.69 12.54
C VAL A 109 -10.80 1.23 13.96
N LYS A 110 -11.22 0.00 14.30
CA LYS A 110 -10.97 -0.58 15.62
C LYS A 110 -9.45 -0.67 15.86
N LYS A 111 -8.97 -0.10 16.97
CA LYS A 111 -7.54 -0.07 17.32
C LYS A 111 -6.89 -1.46 17.29
N VAL A 112 -7.62 -2.51 17.66
CA VAL A 112 -7.14 -3.91 17.59
C VAL A 112 -6.75 -4.33 16.17
N LYS A 113 -7.47 -3.90 15.13
CA LYS A 113 -7.14 -4.21 13.72
C LYS A 113 -5.86 -3.53 13.27
N ILE A 114 -5.61 -2.31 13.75
CA ILE A 114 -4.35 -1.59 13.50
C ILE A 114 -3.18 -2.29 14.18
N LEU A 115 -3.39 -2.80 15.40
CA LEU A 115 -2.38 -3.58 16.11
C LEU A 115 -2.13 -4.95 15.46
N GLU A 116 -3.17 -5.62 14.95
CA GLU A 116 -3.03 -6.84 14.13
C GLU A 116 -2.19 -6.58 12.87
N LEU A 117 -2.42 -5.44 12.20
CA LEU A 117 -1.63 -5.04 11.04
C LEU A 117 -0.15 -4.83 11.41
N ILE A 118 0.13 -4.06 12.46
CA ILE A 118 1.50 -3.83 12.95
C ILE A 118 2.19 -5.14 13.33
N LYS A 119 1.49 -6.03 14.02
CA LYS A 119 2.00 -7.37 14.35
C LYS A 119 2.36 -8.17 13.10
N SER A 120 1.53 -8.09 12.06
CA SER A 120 1.77 -8.78 10.78
C SER A 120 3.01 -8.23 10.07
N VAL A 121 3.24 -6.91 10.14
CA VAL A 121 4.46 -6.29 9.59
C VAL A 121 5.72 -6.83 10.29
N ILE A 122 5.72 -6.80 11.63
CA ILE A 122 6.89 -7.19 12.44
C ILE A 122 7.15 -8.70 12.38
N ALA A 123 6.11 -9.52 12.16
CA ALA A 123 6.24 -10.97 12.06
C ALA A 123 6.97 -11.43 10.78
N ILE A 124 7.05 -10.58 9.75
CA ILE A 124 7.71 -10.93 8.49
C ILE A 124 9.19 -10.56 8.60
N PRO A 125 10.12 -11.52 8.42
CA PRO A 125 11.55 -11.23 8.45
C PRO A 125 11.95 -10.23 7.36
N VAL A 126 12.86 -9.33 7.71
CA VAL A 126 13.37 -8.32 6.80
C VAL A 126 14.35 -8.94 5.81
N ASP A 127 14.11 -8.76 4.51
CA ASP A 127 15.10 -9.02 3.47
C ASP A 127 15.93 -7.74 3.29
N SER A 128 17.10 -7.66 3.94
CA SER A 128 17.90 -6.44 4.00
C SER A 128 18.33 -5.92 2.62
N LEU A 129 18.58 -6.82 1.66
CA LEU A 129 18.99 -6.43 0.31
C LEU A 129 17.81 -5.77 -0.41
N LYS A 130 16.64 -6.41 -0.41
CA LYS A 130 15.43 -5.83 -1.02
C LYS A 130 14.97 -4.57 -0.32
N ALA A 131 15.08 -4.52 1.00
CA ALA A 131 14.74 -3.35 1.79
C ALA A 131 15.63 -2.16 1.40
N THR A 132 16.94 -2.35 1.36
CA THR A 132 17.89 -1.28 0.96
C THR A 132 17.55 -0.76 -0.43
N THR A 133 17.29 -1.64 -1.39
CA THR A 133 16.90 -1.25 -2.76
C THR A 133 15.58 -0.49 -2.77
N PHE A 134 14.53 -1.03 -2.13
CA PHE A 134 13.22 -0.40 -2.05
C PHE A 134 13.29 1.02 -1.47
N TRP A 135 13.95 1.20 -0.32
CA TRP A 135 14.03 2.50 0.34
C TRP A 135 14.92 3.49 -0.41
N LYS A 136 15.96 3.02 -1.10
CA LYS A 136 16.79 3.84 -1.98
C LYS A 136 16.00 4.33 -3.20
N GLU A 137 15.25 3.46 -3.86
CA GLU A 137 14.39 3.83 -4.99
C GLU A 137 13.29 4.80 -4.56
N LEU A 138 12.61 4.50 -3.45
CA LEU A 138 11.59 5.35 -2.84
C LEU A 138 12.12 6.77 -2.57
N SER A 139 13.36 6.90 -2.08
CA SER A 139 13.96 8.21 -1.80
C SER A 139 14.27 9.05 -3.04
N LYS A 140 14.47 8.40 -4.19
CA LYS A 140 14.86 9.06 -5.45
C LYS A 140 13.66 9.39 -6.33
N GLU A 141 12.77 8.43 -6.52
CA GLU A 141 11.71 8.46 -7.53
C GLU A 141 10.31 8.45 -6.90
N GLY A 142 10.22 8.31 -5.57
CA GLY A 142 8.96 8.09 -4.89
C GLY A 142 8.47 6.64 -5.03
N LEU A 143 7.22 6.40 -4.66
CA LEU A 143 6.61 5.09 -4.80
C LEU A 143 6.43 4.77 -6.29
N ARG A 144 7.03 3.67 -6.76
CA ARG A 144 6.87 3.19 -8.13
C ARG A 144 5.69 2.22 -8.21
N ALA A 145 4.84 2.43 -9.21
CA ALA A 145 3.72 1.55 -9.43
C ALA A 145 4.17 0.26 -10.12
N VAL A 146 3.64 -0.86 -9.62
CA VAL A 146 3.63 -2.16 -10.28
C VAL A 146 2.51 -2.13 -11.31
N CYS A 147 2.81 -2.48 -12.56
CA CYS A 147 1.81 -2.56 -13.63
C CYS A 147 1.80 -3.97 -14.24
N ILE A 148 0.62 -4.60 -14.25
CA ILE A 148 0.38 -5.92 -14.83
C ILE A 148 -0.47 -5.78 -16.10
N SER A 149 -0.14 -6.56 -17.13
CA SER A 149 -0.97 -6.70 -18.32
C SER A 149 -2.19 -7.56 -17.99
N LEU A 150 -3.35 -7.15 -18.52
CA LEU A 150 -4.55 -7.99 -18.55
C LEU A 150 -4.48 -9.01 -19.69
#